data_AF-A0A935GJ69-F1
#
_entry.id   AF-A0A935GJ69-F1
#
_cell.length_a   1.000
_cell.length_b   1.000
_cell.length_c   1.000
_cell.angle_alpha   90.00
_cell.angle_beta   90.00
_cell.angle_gamma   90.00
#
_symmetry.space_group_name_H-M   'P 1'
#
loop_
_entity.id
_entity.type
_entity.pdbx_description
1 polymer ?
#
loop_
_entity_poly.entity_id
_entity_poly.type
_entity_poly.pdbx_seq_one_letter_code
_entity_poly.pdbx_strand_id
1 'polypeptide(L)' 'MNTMTINGYQAVISFDPDLQMFRGRFVGLNGGADFYAKDVVGLRHEGGISLRSLP' A
#
# COMPACT_ATOMS: atom_id res chain seq x y z
N MET A 1 1.47 9.08 -11.77
CA MET A 1 1.29 7.87 -10.93
C MET A 1 1.73 8.25 -9.52
N ASN A 2 0.87 8.11 -8.52
CA ASN A 2 1.25 8.45 -7.14
C ASN A 2 1.97 7.26 -6.51
N THR A 3 3.10 7.49 -5.87
CA THR A 3 3.91 6.42 -5.26
C THR A 3 4.34 6.79 -3.85
N MET A 4 4.56 5.78 -3.01
CA MET A 4 5.09 5.93 -1.66
C MET A 4 6.14 4.86 -1.38
N THR A 5 7.23 5.23 -0.72
CA THR A 5 8.21 4.28 -0.18
C THR A 5 7.84 3.92 1.25
N ILE A 6 7.74 2.61 1.52
CA ILE A 6 7.43 2.04 2.85
C ILE A 6 8.44 0.93 3.12
N ASN A 7 9.22 1.06 4.20
CA ASN A 7 10.26 0.10 4.59
C ASN A 7 11.23 -0.30 3.45
N GLY A 8 11.57 0.64 2.57
CA GLY A 8 12.46 0.40 1.42
C GLY A 8 11.78 -0.13 0.16
N TYR A 9 10.50 -0.47 0.21
CA TYR A 9 9.73 -0.94 -0.94
C TYR A 9 8.87 0.17 -1.52
N GLN A 10 8.80 0.24 -2.85
CA GLN A 10 7.96 1.19 -3.55
C GLN A 10 6.54 0.62 -3.72
N ALA A 11 5.53 1.42 -3.35
CA ALA A 11 4.13 1.12 -3.58
C ALA A 11 3.49 2.16 -4.49
N VAL A 12 2.62 1.70 -5.38
CA VAL A 12 1.72 2.53 -6.17
C VAL A 12 0.49 2.81 -5.33
N ILE A 13 0.10 4.08 -5.25
CA ILE A 13 -1.10 4.53 -4.54
C ILE A 13 -2.16 4.94 -5.55
N SER A 14 -3.37 4.42 -5.37
CA SER A 14 -4.56 4.76 -6.13
C SER A 14 -5.72 5.00 -5.17
N PHE A 15 -6.71 5.81 -5.56
CA PHE A 15 -7.95 5.92 -4.79
C PHE A 15 -8.96 4.94 -5.36
N ASP A 16 -9.56 4.15 -4.47
CA ASP A 16 -10.67 3.26 -4.77
C ASP A 16 -11.99 3.98 -4.46
N PRO A 17 -12.76 4.38 -5.48
CA PRO A 17 -13.99 5.14 -5.28
C PRO A 17 -15.13 4.29 -4.69
N ASP A 18 -15.11 2.97 -4.82
CA ASP A 18 -16.16 2.12 -4.28
C ASP A 18 -15.98 1.95 -2.76
N LEU A 19 -14.72 1.84 -2.32
CA LEU A 19 -14.36 1.74 -0.90
C LEU A 19 -14.15 3.10 -0.23
N GLN A 20 -14.05 4.18 -1.00
CA GLN A 20 -13.70 5.53 -0.52
C GLN A 20 -12.39 5.53 0.29
N MET A 21 -11.39 4.78 -0.19
CA MET A 21 -10.10 4.59 0.48
C MET A 21 -8.96 4.64 -0.53
N PHE A 22 -7.76 4.99 -0.06
CA PHE A 22 -6.55 4.79 -0.83
C PHE A 22 -6.15 3.32 -0.78
N ARG A 23 -5.85 2.76 -1.94
CA ARG A 23 -5.24 1.44 -2.13
C ARG A 23 -3.76 1.60 -2.44
N GLY A 24 -2.92 0.90 -1.69
CA GLY A 24 -1.50 0.72 -1.98
C GLY A 24 -1.21 -0.68 -2.52
N ARG A 25 -0.37 -0.76 -3.55
CA ARG A 25 0.16 -2.01 -4.11
C ARG A 25 1.67 -1.93 -4.29
N PHE A 26 2.41 -2.88 -3.74
CA PHE A 26 3.87 -2.93 -3.91
C PHE A 26 4.29 -3.29 -5.33
N VAL A 27 5.36 -2.66 -5.81
CA VAL A 27 5.96 -2.91 -7.12
C VAL A 27 6.99 -4.02 -7.01
N GLY A 28 7.01 -4.95 -7.98
CA GLY A 28 8.04 -5.98 -8.08
C GLY A 28 7.96 -7.12 -7.05
N LEU A 29 6.94 -7.13 -6.19
CA LEU A 29 6.68 -8.24 -5.27
C LEU A 29 5.66 -9.20 -5.90
N ASN A 30 6.12 -10.41 -6.24
CA ASN A 30 5.26 -11.50 -6.70
C ASN A 30 4.40 -11.96 -5.52
N GLY A 31 3.10 -11.68 -5.57
CA GLY A 31 2.16 -11.98 -4.47
C GLY A 31 1.87 -10.82 -3.53
N GLY A 32 2.21 -9.58 -3.92
CA GLY A 32 2.05 -8.39 -3.09
C GLY A 32 0.64 -8.23 -2.50
N ALA A 33 0.57 -8.21 -1.17
CA ALA A 33 -0.65 -7.87 -0.46
C ALA A 33 -0.97 -6.38 -0.68
N ASP A 34 -2.12 -6.12 -1.31
CA ASP A 34 -2.68 -4.77 -1.31
C ASP A 34 -2.97 -4.35 0.14
N PHE A 35 -2.91 -3.04 0.39
CA PHE A 35 -3.31 -2.46 1.66
C PHE A 35 -4.19 -1.24 1.39
N TYR A 36 -5.07 -0.92 2.34
CA TYR A 36 -6.04 0.16 2.19
C TYR A 36 -6.03 1.07 3.41
N ALA A 37 -6.16 2.38 3.19
CA ALA A 37 -6.29 3.35 4.27
C ALA A 37 -7.06 4.59 3.83
N LYS A 38 -7.62 5.34 4.80
CA LYS A 38 -8.37 6.57 4.53
C LYS A 38 -7.46 7.80 4.34
N ASP A 39 -6.19 7.69 4.74
CA ASP A 39 -5.24 8.80 4.70
C ASP A 39 -3.79 8.31 4.54
N VAL A 40 -2.88 9.28 4.42
CA VAL A 40 -1.44 9.05 4.21
C VAL A 40 -0.77 8.36 5.40
N VAL A 41 -1.23 8.62 6.64
CA VAL A 41 -0.64 8.02 7.85
C VAL A 41 -1.02 6.54 7.90
N GLY A 42 -2.28 6.22 7.65
CA GLY A 42 -2.78 4.86 7.55
C GLY A 42 -2.10 4.08 6.42
N LEU A 43 -1.84 4.70 5.26
CA LEU A 43 -1.11 4.03 4.17
C LEU A 43 0.28 3.54 4.63
N ARG A 44 1.00 4.36 5.42
CA ARG A 44 2.31 3.95 5.96
C ARG A 44 2.19 2.79 6.95
N HIS A 45 1.16 2.84 7.80
CA HIS A 45 0.91 1.81 8.81
C HIS A 45 0.53 0.47 8.17
N GLU A 46 -0.52 0.46 7.34
CA GLU A 46 -1.06 -0.74 6.70
C GLU A 46 -0.08 -1.33 5.69
N GLY A 47 0.64 -0.49 4.94
CA GLY A 47 1.71 -0.96 4.06
C GLY A 47 2.85 -1.64 4.83
N GLY A 48 3.20 -1.12 6.02
CA GLY A 48 4.18 -1.75 6.90
C GLY A 48 3.72 -3.11 7.45
N ILE A 49 2.43 -3.25 7.78
CA ILE A 49 1.82 -4.53 8.18
C ILE A 49 1.84 -5.51 7.01
N SER A 50 1.37 -5.09 5.84
CA SER A 50 1.33 -5.89 4.62
C SER A 50 2.71 -6.51 4.31
N LEU A 51 3.78 -5.71 4.34
CA LEU A 51 5.15 -6.22 4.12
C LEU A 51 5.60 -7.27 5.13
N ARG A 52 5.19 -7.17 6.40
CA ARG A 52 5.55 -8.15 7.43
C ARG A 52 4.81 -9.48 7.28
N SER A 53 3.71 -9.50 6.53
CA SER A 53 2.95 -10.72 6.24
C SER A 53 3.46 -11.48 5.02
N LEU A 54 4.40 -10.90 4.26
CA LEU A 54 5.04 -11.59 3.15
C LEU A 54 6.01 -12.66 3.69
N PRO A 55 6.07 -13.84 3.04
CA PRO A 55 6.95 -14.94 3.44
C PRO A 55 8.43 -14.64 3.26
#